data_AF-A0A7J2ZI18-F1
#
_entry.id   AF-A0A7J2ZI18-F1
#
_cell.length_a   1.000
_cell.length_b   1.000
_cell.length_c   1.000
_cell.angle_alpha   90.00
_cell.angle_beta   90.00
_cell.angle_gamma   90.00
#
_symmetry.space_group_name_H-M   'P 1'
#
loop_
_entity.id
_entity.type
_entity.pdbx_description
1 polymer ?
#
loop_
_entity_poly.entity_id
_entity_poly.type
_entity_poly.pdbx_seq_one_letter_code
_entity_poly.pdbx_strand_id
1 'polypeptide(L)'
;MAGESEGPVVTVEVQLSPAVKLIVSGRDLEEVRSVLAKGVESAGEILALLERARPAAPTGERRIPQELLARVKDMSNKDLVLVLLYYEGPMSREQINQRSREIGREVSREWLRTEFFRKPIKDLFLSETDQSGTKIYRLSELGRLEAEKIIKQALGTQPT
;
A
#
# COMPACT_ATOMS: atom_id res chain seq x y z
N MET A 1 13.26 54.85 -2.83
CA MET A 1 13.04 53.50 -2.27
C MET A 1 11.64 53.08 -2.67
N ALA A 2 11.45 52.61 -3.90
CA ALA A 2 10.15 52.13 -4.37
C ALA A 2 10.14 50.61 -4.18
N GLY A 3 9.20 50.11 -3.38
CA GLY A 3 9.00 48.67 -3.23
C GLY A 3 8.47 48.11 -4.53
N GLU A 4 9.26 47.25 -5.17
CA GLU A 4 8.79 46.42 -6.27
C GLU A 4 7.69 45.51 -5.72
N SER A 5 6.44 45.83 -6.07
CA SER A 5 5.32 44.94 -5.78
C SER A 5 5.48 43.73 -6.70
N GLU A 6 6.08 42.67 -6.16
CA GLU A 6 6.19 41.40 -6.85
C GLU A 6 4.78 40.93 -7.27
N GLY A 7 4.57 40.78 -8.58
CA GLY A 7 3.26 40.43 -9.15
C GLY A 7 2.70 39.10 -8.62
N PRO A 8 1.40 38.84 -8.86
CA PRO A 8 0.74 37.64 -8.33
C PRO A 8 1.41 36.37 -8.83
N VAL A 9 1.72 35.45 -7.91
CA VAL A 9 2.21 34.11 -8.23
C VAL A 9 1.01 33.21 -8.50
N VAL A 10 0.96 32.65 -9.70
CA VAL A 10 0.01 31.61 -10.10
C VAL A 10 0.56 30.26 -9.64
N THR A 11 -0.23 29.48 -8.91
CA THR A 11 0.10 28.10 -8.54
C THR A 11 -0.98 27.18 -9.07
N VAL A 12 -0.56 26.15 -9.79
CA VAL A 12 -1.44 25.11 -10.32
C VAL A 12 -1.03 23.77 -9.74
N GLU A 13 -2.00 23.09 -9.15
CA GLU A 13 -1.83 21.76 -8.57
C GLU A 13 -2.62 20.74 -9.38
N VAL A 14 -1.96 19.64 -9.77
CA VAL A 14 -2.58 18.54 -10.50
C VAL A 14 -2.32 17.24 -9.75
N GLN A 15 -3.39 16.56 -9.36
CA GLN A 15 -3.30 15.22 -8.78
C GLN A 15 -3.24 14.20 -9.92
N LEU A 16 -2.13 13.48 -10.04
CA LEU A 16 -1.91 12.52 -11.13
C LEU A 16 -2.24 11.09 -10.72
N SER A 17 -2.09 10.75 -9.44
CA SER A 17 -2.49 9.47 -8.86
C SER A 17 -2.69 9.62 -7.35
N PRO A 18 -3.18 8.62 -6.58
CA PRO A 18 -3.27 8.72 -5.12
C PRO A 18 -1.94 9.03 -4.40
N ALA A 19 -0.80 8.73 -5.03
CA ALA A 19 0.54 8.90 -4.43
C ALA A 19 1.37 10.02 -5.08
N VAL A 20 0.96 10.56 -6.22
CA VAL A 20 1.74 11.55 -7.00
C VAL A 20 0.93 12.80 -7.24
N LYS A 21 1.48 13.94 -6.82
CA LYS A 21 0.95 15.28 -7.01
C LYS A 21 2.00 16.14 -7.70
N LEU A 22 1.61 16.85 -8.76
CA LEU A 22 2.44 17.82 -9.46
C LEU A 22 1.99 19.23 -9.04
N ILE A 23 2.95 20.08 -8.65
CA ILE A 23 2.70 21.47 -8.28
C ILE A 23 3.63 22.34 -9.11
N VAL A 24 3.07 23.30 -9.84
CA VAL A 24 3.83 24.27 -10.64
C VAL A 24 3.42 25.67 -10.22
N SER A 25 4.41 26.51 -9.92
CA SER A 25 4.20 27.91 -9.51
C SER A 25 5.05 28.84 -10.36
N GLY A 26 4.49 29.97 -10.76
CA GLY A 26 5.17 30.97 -11.58
C GLY A 26 4.39 32.28 -11.65
N ARG A 27 5.01 33.34 -12.18
CA ARG A 27 4.37 34.66 -12.30
C ARG A 27 3.69 34.87 -13.66
N ASP A 28 4.07 34.09 -14.67
CA ASP A 28 3.48 34.09 -16.00
C ASP A 28 2.59 32.85 -16.17
N LEU A 29 1.31 33.07 -16.47
CA LEU A 29 0.32 32.02 -16.65
C LEU A 29 0.62 31.12 -17.86
N GLU A 30 1.09 31.68 -18.97
CA GLU A 30 1.39 30.91 -20.18
C GLU A 30 2.66 30.07 -20.01
N GLU A 31 3.65 30.60 -19.29
CA GLU A 31 4.83 29.84 -18.88
C GLU A 31 4.44 28.68 -17.94
N VAL A 32 3.62 28.96 -16.91
CA VAL A 32 3.10 27.95 -15.99
C VAL A 32 2.31 26.87 -16.75
N ARG A 33 1.48 27.23 -17.74
CA ARG A 33 0.75 26.26 -18.55
C ARG A 33 1.67 25.40 -19.41
N SER A 34 2.70 25.99 -20.02
CA SER A 34 3.67 25.26 -20.84
C SER A 34 4.50 24.27 -19.99
N VAL A 35 4.98 24.71 -18.84
CA VAL A 35 5.73 23.88 -17.88
C VAL A 35 4.84 22.77 -17.31
N LEU A 36 3.58 23.08 -17.00
CA LEU A 36 2.62 22.10 -16.52
C LEU A 36 2.33 21.03 -17.57
N ALA A 37 2.11 21.41 -18.84
CA ALA A 37 1.86 20.46 -19.92
C ALA A 37 3.02 19.47 -20.10
N LYS A 38 4.26 19.97 -20.13
CA LYS A 38 5.48 19.12 -20.18
C LYS A 38 5.65 18.28 -18.92
N GLY A 39 5.39 18.87 -17.76
CA GLY A 39 5.48 18.19 -16.47
C GLY A 39 4.48 17.05 -16.32
N VAL A 40 3.28 17.19 -16.87
CA VAL A 40 2.26 16.13 -16.89
C VAL A 40 2.70 14.96 -17.78
N GLU A 41 3.27 15.24 -18.95
CA GLU A 41 3.78 14.21 -19.85
C GLU A 41 4.91 13.40 -19.21
N SER A 42 5.94 14.08 -18.67
CA SER A 42 7.04 13.42 -17.96
C SER A 42 6.59 12.71 -16.69
N ALA A 43 5.62 13.25 -15.95
CA ALA A 43 5.07 12.59 -14.78
C ALA A 43 4.25 11.35 -15.16
N GLY A 44 3.63 11.33 -16.34
CA GLY A 44 3.00 10.14 -16.92
C GLY A 44 4.01 9.03 -17.20
N GLU A 45 5.19 9.36 -17.73
CA GLU A 45 6.28 8.40 -17.94
C GLU A 45 6.83 7.85 -16.61
N ILE A 46 7.00 8.73 -15.62
CA ILE A 46 7.41 8.33 -14.26
C ILE A 46 6.35 7.42 -13.63
N LEU A 47 5.06 7.73 -13.79
CA LEU A 47 3.96 6.86 -13.35
C LEU A 47 4.01 5.50 -14.04
N ALA A 48 4.22 5.45 -15.36
CA ALA A 48 4.37 4.20 -16.08
C ALA A 48 5.61 3.39 -15.64
N LEU A 49 6.72 4.07 -15.33
CA LEU A 49 7.91 3.44 -14.76
C LEU A 49 7.67 2.93 -13.35
N LEU A 50 6.95 3.67 -12.51
CA LEU A 50 6.56 3.25 -11.17
C LEU A 50 5.55 2.10 -11.21
N GLU A 51 4.65 2.06 -12.19
CA GLU A 51 3.74 0.94 -12.41
C GLU A 51 4.45 -0.30 -12.95
N ARG A 52 5.48 -0.13 -13.80
CA ARG A 52 6.34 -1.21 -14.29
C ARG A 52 7.32 -1.73 -13.25
N ALA A 53 7.85 -0.83 -12.42
CA ALA A 53 8.72 -1.14 -11.29
C ALA A 53 7.93 -1.58 -10.06
N ARG A 54 6.60 -1.38 -10.07
CA ARG A 54 5.70 -2.01 -9.11
C ARG A 54 5.97 -3.49 -9.23
N PRO A 55 6.50 -4.15 -8.18
CA PRO A 55 6.62 -5.60 -8.21
C PRO A 55 5.24 -6.11 -8.57
N ALA A 56 5.16 -6.88 -9.66
CA ALA A 56 3.91 -7.46 -10.12
C ALA A 56 3.22 -8.03 -8.88
N ALA A 57 2.06 -7.47 -8.52
CA ALA A 57 1.23 -8.09 -7.50
C ALA A 57 1.09 -9.54 -7.96
N PRO A 58 1.53 -10.53 -7.15
CA PRO A 58 1.55 -11.90 -7.62
C PRO A 58 0.11 -12.28 -7.98
N THR A 59 -0.18 -12.35 -9.28
CA THR A 59 -1.50 -12.62 -9.86
C THR A 59 -1.84 -14.11 -9.84
N GLY A 60 -1.17 -14.89 -8.98
CA GLY A 60 -1.53 -16.27 -8.69
C GLY A 60 -1.65 -16.41 -7.19
N GLU A 61 -2.68 -17.14 -6.74
CA GLU A 61 -2.79 -17.68 -5.39
C GLU A 61 -1.47 -18.36 -5.03
N ARG A 62 -0.52 -17.62 -4.45
CA ARG A 62 0.72 -18.20 -3.98
C ARG A 62 0.33 -18.92 -2.71
N ARG A 63 0.28 -20.25 -2.76
CA ARG A 63 0.10 -21.04 -1.54
C ARG A 63 1.22 -20.65 -0.56
N ILE A 64 0.84 -20.46 0.69
CA ILE A 64 1.79 -20.17 1.77
C ILE A 64 2.81 -21.33 1.82
N PRO A 65 4.13 -21.07 1.75
CA PRO A 65 5.15 -22.10 1.81
C PRO A 65 5.02 -22.98 3.06
N GLN A 66 5.28 -24.27 2.95
CA GLN A 66 5.14 -25.23 4.06
C GLN A 66 6.06 -24.87 5.24
N GLU A 67 7.23 -24.34 4.95
CA GLU A 67 8.20 -23.85 5.93
C GLU A 67 7.64 -22.68 6.73
N LEU A 68 6.83 -21.83 6.09
CA LEU A 68 6.15 -20.72 6.75
C LEU A 68 4.97 -21.22 7.59
N LEU A 69 4.21 -22.19 7.05
CA LEU A 69 3.11 -22.87 7.77
C LEU A 69 3.60 -23.54 9.06
N ALA A 70 4.80 -24.15 9.05
CA ALA A 70 5.39 -24.75 10.23
C ALA A 70 5.62 -23.73 11.37
N ARG A 71 5.74 -22.44 11.06
CA ARG A 71 6.04 -21.35 12.01
C ARG A 71 4.84 -20.47 12.33
N VAL A 72 3.67 -20.71 11.74
CA VAL A 72 2.48 -19.87 11.97
C VAL A 72 2.10 -19.77 13.44
N LYS A 73 2.30 -20.82 14.23
CA LYS A 73 2.01 -20.85 15.67
C LYS A 73 2.80 -19.80 16.46
N ASP A 74 3.99 -19.48 15.99
CA ASP A 74 4.91 -18.53 16.65
C ASP A 74 4.69 -17.07 16.19
N MET A 75 3.90 -16.86 15.14
CA MET A 75 3.63 -15.52 14.61
C MET A 75 2.71 -14.72 15.53
N SER A 76 2.86 -13.39 15.55
CA SER A 76 1.85 -12.52 16.14
C SER A 76 0.59 -12.47 15.26
N ASN A 77 -0.55 -11.98 15.79
CA ASN A 77 -1.75 -11.77 14.97
C ASN A 77 -1.47 -10.81 13.80
N LYS A 78 -0.69 -9.76 14.05
CA LYS A 78 -0.27 -8.81 13.01
C LYS A 78 0.48 -9.52 11.89
N ASP A 79 1.51 -10.29 12.26
CA ASP A 79 2.39 -10.95 11.29
C ASP A 79 1.64 -12.00 10.48
N LEU A 80 0.77 -12.78 11.15
CA LEU A 80 -0.05 -13.78 10.48
C LEU A 80 -0.99 -13.17 9.45
N VAL A 81 -1.65 -12.05 9.78
CA VAL A 81 -2.54 -11.37 8.83
C VAL A 81 -1.76 -10.75 7.67
N LEU A 82 -0.57 -10.20 7.93
CA LEU A 82 0.32 -9.70 6.87
C LEU A 82 0.71 -10.81 5.89
N VAL A 83 1.12 -11.98 6.42
CA VAL A 83 1.47 -13.15 5.62
C VAL A 83 0.28 -13.66 4.80
N LEU A 84 -0.90 -13.78 5.43
CA LEU A 84 -2.13 -14.22 4.75
C LEU A 84 -2.45 -13.31 3.55
N LEU A 85 -2.52 -11.99 3.77
CA LEU A 85 -2.87 -11.05 2.71
C LEU A 85 -1.78 -10.92 1.64
N TYR A 86 -0.52 -11.22 1.97
CA TYR A 86 0.58 -11.23 0.99
C TYR A 86 0.47 -12.39 -0.01
N TYR A 87 0.11 -13.58 0.48
CA TYR A 87 0.10 -14.82 -0.30
C TYR A 87 -1.26 -15.10 -0.95
N GLU A 88 -2.34 -14.93 -0.19
CA GLU A 88 -3.69 -15.29 -0.59
C GLU A 88 -4.52 -14.06 -1.06
N GLY A 89 -3.98 -12.84 -0.95
CA GLY A 89 -4.56 -11.64 -1.51
C GLY A 89 -5.64 -10.98 -0.64
N PRO A 90 -6.45 -10.06 -1.22
CA PRO A 90 -7.43 -9.28 -0.48
C PRO A 90 -8.53 -10.13 0.17
N MET A 91 -8.85 -9.85 1.43
CA MET A 91 -9.84 -10.62 2.20
C MET A 91 -10.68 -9.76 3.14
N SER A 92 -11.89 -10.21 3.42
CA SER A 92 -12.71 -9.74 4.54
C SER A 92 -12.19 -10.24 5.88
N ARG A 93 -12.64 -9.63 6.99
CA ARG A 93 -12.32 -10.08 8.35
C ARG A 93 -12.75 -11.53 8.61
N GLU A 94 -13.90 -11.93 8.07
CA GLU A 94 -14.40 -13.29 8.26
C GLU A 94 -13.54 -14.31 7.51
N GLN A 95 -13.12 -13.99 6.29
CA GLN A 95 -12.15 -14.80 5.54
C GLN A 95 -10.80 -14.89 6.26
N ILE A 96 -10.29 -13.79 6.82
CA ILE A 96 -9.04 -13.80 7.61
C ILE A 96 -9.18 -14.70 8.83
N ASN A 97 -10.26 -14.57 9.61
CA ASN A 97 -10.53 -15.43 10.77
C ASN A 97 -10.57 -16.92 10.35
N GLN A 98 -11.33 -17.23 9.29
CA GLN A 98 -11.48 -18.60 8.80
C GLN A 98 -10.15 -19.19 8.29
N ARG A 99 -9.44 -18.49 7.40
CA ARG A 99 -8.16 -18.96 6.86
C ARG A 99 -7.11 -19.11 7.94
N SER A 100 -7.03 -18.16 8.88
CA SER A 100 -6.10 -18.25 10.01
C SER A 100 -6.33 -19.51 10.86
N ARG A 101 -7.60 -19.88 11.09
CA ARG A 101 -7.96 -21.12 11.79
C ARG A 101 -7.55 -22.35 10.98
N GLU A 102 -7.80 -22.36 9.68
CA GLU A 102 -7.47 -23.48 8.78
C GLU A 102 -5.97 -23.74 8.67
N ILE A 103 -5.14 -22.70 8.76
CA ILE A 103 -3.67 -22.85 8.82
C ILE A 103 -3.13 -23.11 10.23
N GLY A 104 -4.01 -23.31 11.22
CA GLY A 104 -3.65 -23.80 12.56
C GLY A 104 -3.39 -22.71 13.61
N ARG A 105 -3.72 -21.45 13.35
CA ARG A 105 -3.66 -20.36 14.34
C ARG A 105 -4.74 -19.32 14.11
N GLU A 106 -5.83 -19.42 14.88
CA GLU A 106 -6.95 -18.47 14.76
C GLU A 106 -6.59 -17.05 15.21
N VAL A 107 -6.86 -16.07 14.35
CA VAL A 107 -6.93 -14.65 14.72
C VAL A 107 -8.37 -14.36 15.13
N SER A 108 -8.58 -13.98 16.39
CA SER A 108 -9.93 -13.79 16.92
C SER A 108 -10.67 -12.64 16.22
N ARG A 109 -12.00 -12.81 16.06
CA ARG A 109 -12.88 -11.76 15.52
C ARG A 109 -12.77 -10.46 16.30
N GLU A 110 -12.57 -10.53 17.61
CA GLU A 110 -12.45 -9.34 18.45
C GLU A 110 -11.17 -8.56 18.16
N TRP A 111 -10.04 -9.25 17.95
CA TRP A 111 -8.80 -8.61 17.55
C TRP A 111 -8.92 -7.93 16.17
N LEU A 112 -9.58 -8.61 15.22
CA LEU A 112 -9.87 -8.05 13.88
C LEU A 112 -10.84 -6.86 13.90
N ARG A 113 -11.65 -6.72 14.95
CA ARG A 113 -12.58 -5.60 15.13
C ARG A 113 -11.92 -4.40 15.79
N THR A 114 -10.91 -4.63 16.64
CA THR A 114 -10.34 -3.60 17.52
C THR A 114 -8.90 -3.25 17.14
N GLU A 115 -7.97 -4.17 17.36
CA GLU A 115 -6.53 -3.95 17.18
C GLU A 115 -6.12 -3.71 15.73
N PHE A 116 -6.85 -4.30 14.78
CA PHE A 116 -6.59 -4.17 13.34
C PHE A 116 -6.60 -2.71 12.84
N PHE A 117 -7.25 -1.80 13.56
CA PHE A 117 -7.39 -0.38 13.21
C PHE A 117 -6.61 0.57 14.12
N ARG A 118 -5.83 0.04 15.07
CA ARG A 118 -5.03 0.86 15.97
C ARG A 118 -3.67 1.16 15.35
N LYS A 119 -3.11 2.32 15.67
CA LYS A 119 -1.70 2.59 15.35
C LYS A 119 -0.82 1.69 16.22
N PRO A 120 0.30 1.16 15.68
CA PRO A 120 0.88 1.43 14.35
C PRO A 120 0.35 0.51 13.22
N ILE A 121 -0.60 -0.39 13.50
CA ILE A 121 -1.03 -1.47 12.61
C ILE A 121 -1.86 -0.97 11.43
N LYS A 122 -2.74 0.01 11.67
CA LYS A 122 -3.69 0.52 10.67
C LYS A 122 -3.07 0.90 9.32
N ASP A 123 -1.87 1.49 9.34
CA ASP A 123 -1.22 2.03 8.13
C ASP A 123 -0.64 0.93 7.21
N LEU A 124 -0.61 -0.32 7.69
CA LEU A 124 -0.19 -1.50 6.92
C LEU A 124 -1.31 -2.06 6.01
N PHE A 125 -2.54 -1.60 6.19
CA PHE A 125 -3.70 -2.14 5.49
C PHE A 125 -4.49 -1.03 4.79
N LEU A 126 -5.01 -1.37 3.61
CA LEU A 126 -6.00 -0.57 2.89
C LEU A 126 -7.33 -1.31 2.94
N SER A 127 -8.42 -0.56 3.08
CA SER A 127 -9.77 -1.12 3.08
C SER A 127 -10.60 -0.55 1.94
N GLU A 128 -11.27 -1.42 1.21
CA GLU A 128 -12.23 -1.07 0.16
C GLU A 128 -13.55 -1.78 0.44
N THR A 129 -14.65 -1.23 -0.05
CA THR A 129 -15.96 -1.89 0.00
C THR A 129 -16.22 -2.51 -1.36
N ASP A 130 -16.49 -3.81 -1.39
CA ASP A 130 -16.83 -4.50 -2.64
C ASP A 130 -18.27 -4.19 -3.10
N GLN A 131 -18.67 -4.75 -4.24
CA GLN A 131 -20.00 -4.54 -4.82
C GLN A 131 -21.15 -5.07 -3.94
N SER A 132 -20.85 -5.96 -2.98
CA SER A 132 -21.82 -6.53 -2.03
C SER A 132 -21.95 -5.72 -0.74
N GLY A 133 -21.16 -4.66 -0.57
CA GLY A 133 -21.10 -3.87 0.66
C GLY A 133 -20.15 -4.47 1.71
N THR A 134 -19.39 -5.51 1.37
CA THR A 134 -18.45 -6.16 2.28
C THR A 134 -17.12 -5.40 2.27
N LYS A 135 -16.58 -5.11 3.46
CA LYS A 135 -15.23 -4.54 3.58
C LYS A 135 -14.16 -5.60 3.33
N ILE A 136 -13.35 -5.35 2.31
CA ILE A 136 -12.18 -6.13 1.91
C ILE A 136 -10.92 -5.38 2.28
N TYR A 137 -9.94 -6.10 2.81
CA TYR A 137 -8.66 -5.58 3.25
C TYR A 137 -7.54 -6.12 2.39
N ARG A 138 -6.63 -5.24 2.01
CA ARG A 138 -5.40 -5.57 1.26
C ARG A 138 -4.21 -4.88 1.89
N LEU A 139 -3.00 -5.32 1.57
CA LEU A 139 -1.79 -4.68 2.05
C LEU A 139 -1.63 -3.29 1.42
N SER A 140 -1.24 -2.31 2.23
CA SER A 140 -0.60 -1.10 1.73
C SER A 140 0.81 -1.43 1.23
N GLU A 141 1.48 -0.49 0.57
CA GLU A 141 2.88 -0.72 0.16
C GLU A 141 3.78 -0.95 1.38
N LEU A 142 3.55 -0.20 2.46
CA LEU A 142 4.25 -0.40 3.73
C LEU A 142 3.95 -1.79 4.33
N GLY A 143 2.69 -2.22 4.30
CA GLY A 143 2.29 -3.55 4.73
C GLY A 143 2.95 -4.67 3.91
N ARG A 144 3.10 -4.47 2.60
CA ARG A 144 3.77 -5.42 1.69
C ARG A 144 5.24 -5.57 2.05
N LEU A 145 5.96 -4.46 2.27
CA LEU A 145 7.37 -4.48 2.68
C LEU A 145 7.57 -5.16 4.04
N GLU A 146 6.69 -4.88 5.00
CA GLU A 146 6.73 -5.50 6.33
C GLU A 146 6.46 -7.01 6.23
N ALA A 147 5.48 -7.43 5.42
CA ALA A 147 5.21 -8.84 5.17
C ALA A 147 6.43 -9.56 4.56
N GLU A 148 7.09 -8.97 3.57
CA GLU A 148 8.30 -9.54 2.95
C GLU A 148 9.44 -9.70 3.95
N LYS A 149 9.61 -8.72 4.85
CA LYS A 149 10.60 -8.80 5.92
C LYS A 149 10.32 -9.97 6.86
N ILE A 150 9.08 -10.12 7.30
CA ILE A 150 8.65 -11.23 8.17
C ILE A 150 8.89 -12.57 7.46
N ILE A 151 8.52 -12.68 6.18
CA ILE A 151 8.68 -13.90 5.38
C ILE A 151 10.17 -14.26 5.26
N LYS A 152 11.04 -13.32 4.90
CA LYS A 152 12.49 -13.54 4.80
C LYS A 152 13.08 -14.00 6.14
N GLN A 153 12.69 -13.35 7.24
CA GLN A 153 13.12 -13.74 8.58
C GLN A 153 12.63 -15.14 8.96
N ALA A 154 11.39 -15.46 8.61
CA ALA A 154 10.79 -16.75 8.91
C ALA A 154 11.42 -17.90 8.10
N LEU A 155 11.82 -17.63 6.86
CA LEU A 155 12.47 -18.60 5.95
C LEU A 155 14.00 -18.64 6.09
N GLY A 156 14.58 -17.87 7.00
CA GLY A 156 16.04 -17.86 7.22
C GLY A 156 16.84 -17.28 6.05
N THR A 157 16.20 -16.54 5.14
CA THR A 157 16.89 -15.88 4.02
C THR A 157 17.51 -14.59 4.54
N GLN A 158 18.77 -14.67 4.98
CA GLN A 158 19.53 -13.49 5.40
C GLN A 158 19.76 -12.56 4.20
N PRO A 159 19.76 -11.23 4.40
CA PRO A 159 20.23 -10.31 3.36
C PRO A 159 21.69 -10.66 3.05
N THR A 160 21.96 -10.89 1.76
CA THR A 160 23.33 -10.88 1.23
C THR A 160 23.81 -9.45 1.10
#